data_AF-A0A7S4AC26-F1
#
_entry.id   AF-A0A7S4AC26-F1
#
_cell.length_a   1.000
_cell.length_b   1.000
_cell.length_c   1.000
_cell.angle_alpha   90.00
_cell.angle_beta   90.00
_cell.angle_gamma   90.00
#
_symmetry.space_group_name_H-M   'P 1'
#
loop_
_entity.id
_entity.type
_entity.pdbx_description
1 polymer ?
#
loop_
_entity_poly.entity_id
_entity_poly.type
_entity_poly.pdbx_seq_one_letter_code
_entity_poly.pdbx_strand_id
1 'polypeptide(L)'
;MQADWEEQQQENEPEVQHQGLDDDEDEEEDILDMGDDDQQTNDKESLLMRFCPHDSSMLYPHEDKRNRRLLYACRLCRHTEPAVDQPLIYRFDLRKEVGNILHTVPSAVSDDPTLARSQNANCANCGNNEAVFFMSDSTQSDSLALIFVCCNCDYKWVN
;
A
#
# COMPACT_ATOMS: atom_id res chain seq x y z
N MET A 1 39.85 -37.24 34.29
CA MET A 1 41.18 -36.80 33.85
C MET A 1 40.91 -35.71 32.81
N GLN A 2 40.66 -34.45 33.25
CA GLN A 2 41.64 -33.33 33.42
C GLN A 2 42.23 -32.89 32.08
N ALA A 3 42.30 -31.63 31.65
CA ALA A 3 41.94 -30.26 32.09
C ALA A 3 42.06 -29.38 30.80
N ASP A 4 41.38 -28.27 30.49
CA ASP A 4 41.12 -26.97 31.16
C ASP A 4 42.35 -26.07 31.45
N TRP A 5 42.41 -24.96 30.72
CA TRP A 5 42.94 -23.59 30.98
C TRP A 5 44.43 -23.26 31.28
N GLU A 6 44.71 -21.98 30.98
CA GLU A 6 45.78 -21.05 31.40
C GLU A 6 47.02 -20.94 30.50
N GLU A 7 47.17 -19.89 29.67
CA GLU A 7 47.57 -18.49 29.96
C GLU A 7 48.92 -18.31 30.67
N GLN A 8 49.88 -17.73 29.93
CA GLN A 8 50.87 -16.71 30.37
C GLN A 8 51.66 -16.24 29.12
N GLN A 9 51.36 -15.06 28.59
CA GLN A 9 52.04 -13.76 28.79
C GLN A 9 53.31 -13.56 27.93
N GLN A 10 53.29 -12.54 27.05
CA GLN A 10 54.12 -11.31 27.14
C GLN A 10 54.67 -10.74 25.79
N GLU A 11 54.31 -9.48 25.53
CA GLU A 11 55.03 -8.37 24.84
C GLU A 11 55.36 -8.39 23.33
N ASN A 12 54.71 -7.49 22.56
CA ASN A 12 55.32 -6.25 22.00
C ASN A 12 54.40 -5.57 20.95
N GLU A 13 53.92 -4.36 21.26
CA GLU A 13 53.38 -3.37 20.31
C GLU A 13 54.51 -2.57 19.64
N PRO A 14 54.23 -1.87 18.53
CA PRO A 14 54.86 -0.58 18.31
C PRO A 14 53.84 0.56 18.09
N GLU A 15 54.04 1.63 18.85
CA GLU A 15 53.36 2.93 18.79
C GLU A 15 53.56 3.64 17.44
N VAL A 16 52.51 4.29 16.92
CA VAL A 16 52.65 5.44 16.04
C VAL A 16 51.76 6.57 16.57
N GLN A 17 52.41 7.62 17.05
CA GLN A 17 51.82 8.85 17.55
C GLN A 17 51.62 9.83 16.39
N HIS A 18 50.45 10.44 16.26
CA HIS A 18 50.29 11.70 15.53
C HIS A 18 49.46 12.67 16.37
N GLN A 19 50.11 13.76 16.77
CA GLN A 19 49.58 14.90 17.51
C GLN A 19 48.74 15.78 16.56
N GLY A 20 47.64 16.34 17.07
CA GLY A 20 46.68 17.14 16.29
C GLY A 20 47.04 18.62 16.14
N LEU A 21 46.14 19.37 15.49
CA LEU A 21 45.93 20.83 15.58
C LEU A 21 44.49 21.15 15.13
N ASP A 22 43.88 22.10 15.85
CA ASP A 22 42.49 22.59 15.79
C ASP A 22 42.22 23.59 14.64
N ASP A 23 40.93 23.99 14.55
CA ASP A 23 40.32 25.18 13.93
C ASP A 23 39.95 25.13 12.42
N ASP A 24 38.65 25.00 12.10
CA ASP A 24 37.79 26.10 11.65
C ASP A 24 36.40 25.62 11.16
N GLU A 25 35.43 26.52 11.35
CA GLU A 25 33.98 26.51 11.09
C GLU A 25 33.53 25.90 9.75
N ASP A 26 32.44 25.11 9.77
CA ASP A 26 31.38 25.16 8.76
C ASP A 26 30.08 24.58 9.36
N GLU A 27 29.11 25.47 9.61
CA GLU A 27 27.72 25.14 9.88
C GLU A 27 27.07 24.58 8.60
N GLU A 28 26.76 23.28 8.58
CA GLU A 28 25.73 22.74 7.69
C GLU A 28 24.64 22.07 8.54
N GLU A 29 23.79 22.89 9.15
CA GLU A 29 22.39 22.53 9.30
C GLU A 29 21.65 23.02 8.04
N ASP A 30 21.21 22.08 7.20
CA ASP A 30 19.97 22.25 6.43
C ASP A 30 19.44 20.88 5.99
N ILE A 31 18.52 20.38 6.82
CA ILE A 31 17.17 19.96 6.42
C ILE A 31 17.08 19.25 5.07
N LEU A 32 16.97 17.92 5.12
CA LEU A 32 15.96 17.17 4.39
C LEU A 32 15.54 15.95 5.23
N ASP A 33 14.80 16.21 6.33
CA ASP A 33 13.78 15.26 6.76
C ASP A 33 12.67 15.32 5.70
N MET A 34 12.95 14.68 4.56
CA MET A 34 11.92 14.38 3.58
C MET A 34 11.06 13.34 4.26
N GLY A 35 10.05 13.82 4.99
CA GLY A 35 8.98 12.99 5.49
C GLY A 35 8.57 12.09 4.35
N ASP A 36 8.83 10.79 4.53
CA ASP A 36 8.18 9.77 3.74
C ASP A 36 6.70 10.06 3.97
N ASP A 37 6.07 10.68 2.98
CA ASP A 37 4.64 10.81 2.89
C ASP A 37 4.18 9.38 2.68
N ASP A 38 4.11 8.66 3.81
CA ASP A 38 3.58 7.33 3.99
C ASP A 38 2.11 7.49 3.58
N GLN A 39 1.88 7.46 2.27
CA GLN A 39 0.63 7.08 1.67
C GLN A 39 0.48 5.61 2.02
N GLN A 40 0.15 5.42 3.29
CA GLN A 40 -0.22 4.18 3.90
C GLN A 40 -1.56 3.86 3.27
N THR A 41 -1.51 3.31 2.06
CA THR A 41 -2.63 2.62 1.46
C THR A 41 -3.05 1.63 2.54
N ASN A 42 -4.24 1.85 3.10
CA ASN A 42 -4.82 0.99 4.11
C ASN A 42 -5.27 -0.33 3.45
N ASP A 43 -4.36 -0.98 2.73
CA ASP A 43 -4.53 -2.25 2.03
C ASP A 43 -4.65 -3.41 3.02
N LYS A 44 -4.40 -3.16 4.31
CA LYS A 44 -4.52 -4.14 5.39
C LYS A 44 -5.96 -4.52 5.75
N GLU A 45 -6.97 -3.82 5.24
CA GLU A 45 -8.39 -4.14 5.47
C GLU A 45 -9.18 -4.44 4.19
N SER A 46 -8.55 -5.09 3.22
CA SER A 46 -9.28 -5.76 2.14
C SER A 46 -9.99 -7.00 2.69
N LEU A 47 -11.31 -6.94 2.85
CA LEU A 47 -12.14 -8.08 3.22
C LEU A 47 -12.26 -9.04 2.02
N LEU A 48 -11.38 -10.04 1.97
CA LEU A 48 -11.37 -11.04 0.90
C LEU A 48 -12.49 -12.08 1.07
N MET A 49 -13.22 -12.35 -0.01
CA MET A 49 -14.16 -13.47 -0.09
C MET A 49 -13.39 -14.80 -0.16
N ARG A 50 -13.85 -15.80 0.59
CA ARG A 50 -13.24 -17.13 0.65
C ARG A 50 -14.13 -18.19 0.00
N PHE A 51 -13.51 -19.13 -0.70
CA PHE A 51 -14.21 -20.17 -1.47
C PHE A 51 -13.74 -21.56 -1.07
N CYS A 52 -14.68 -22.51 -1.07
CA CYS A 52 -14.39 -23.89 -0.74
C CYS A 52 -13.50 -24.54 -1.83
N PRO A 53 -12.42 -25.24 -1.46
CA PRO A 53 -11.52 -25.88 -2.43
C PRO A 53 -12.13 -27.10 -3.15
N HIS A 54 -13.26 -27.63 -2.67
CA HIS A 54 -13.89 -28.82 -3.25
C HIS A 54 -14.99 -28.51 -4.26
N ASP A 55 -15.82 -27.51 -3.96
CA ASP A 55 -17.03 -27.20 -4.72
C ASP A 55 -17.08 -25.74 -5.20
N SER A 56 -16.05 -24.94 -4.92
CA SER A 56 -15.95 -23.51 -5.26
C SER A 56 -17.12 -22.65 -4.75
N SER A 57 -17.89 -23.14 -3.78
CA SER A 57 -18.95 -22.37 -3.13
C SER A 57 -18.36 -21.36 -2.17
N MET A 58 -19.02 -20.24 -1.99
CA MET A 58 -18.63 -19.24 -1.00
C MET A 58 -18.69 -19.83 0.42
N LEU A 59 -17.64 -19.64 1.20
CA LEU A 59 -17.61 -20.04 2.61
C LEU A 59 -18.31 -19.00 3.47
N TYR A 60 -19.02 -19.46 4.51
CA TYR A 60 -19.78 -18.60 5.41
C TYR A 60 -19.16 -18.54 6.79
N PRO A 61 -19.18 -17.37 7.46
CA PRO A 61 -18.78 -17.23 8.85
C PRO A 61 -19.53 -18.21 9.77
N HIS A 62 -18.80 -18.88 10.64
CA HIS A 62 -19.29 -19.86 11.61
C HIS A 62 -18.52 -19.77 12.93
N GLU A 63 -19.20 -19.83 14.06
CA GLU A 63 -18.57 -19.72 15.39
C GLU A 63 -18.17 -21.10 15.93
N ASP A 64 -16.89 -21.31 16.26
CA ASP A 64 -16.46 -22.39 17.15
C ASP A 64 -16.59 -21.95 18.60
N LYS A 65 -17.72 -22.32 19.23
CA LYS A 65 -18.05 -21.96 20.61
C LYS A 65 -17.07 -22.50 21.65
N ARG A 66 -16.42 -23.64 21.37
CA ARG A 66 -15.52 -24.29 22.34
C ARG A 66 -14.21 -23.54 22.45
N ASN A 67 -13.65 -23.18 21.31
CA ASN A 67 -12.36 -22.48 21.24
C ASN A 67 -12.52 -20.95 21.16
N ARG A 68 -13.76 -20.44 21.04
CA ARG A 68 -14.11 -19.02 20.85
C ARG A 68 -13.39 -18.41 19.65
N ARG A 69 -13.46 -19.10 18.51
CA ARG A 69 -12.79 -18.70 17.26
C ARG A 69 -13.79 -18.63 16.12
N LEU A 70 -13.54 -17.68 15.22
CA LEU A 70 -14.25 -17.56 13.96
C LEU A 70 -13.70 -18.57 12.94
N LEU A 71 -14.61 -19.32 12.32
CA LEU A 71 -14.36 -20.23 11.22
C LEU A 71 -15.12 -19.77 9.97
N TYR A 72 -14.69 -20.23 8.81
CA TYR A 72 -15.41 -20.19 7.56
C TYR A 72 -15.79 -21.62 7.16
N ALA A 73 -17.07 -21.87 6.90
CA ALA A 73 -17.62 -23.19 6.65
C ALA A 73 -18.38 -23.24 5.31
N CYS A 74 -18.20 -24.33 4.57
CA CYS A 74 -19.03 -24.60 3.39
C CYS A 74 -20.41 -25.11 3.81
N ARG A 75 -21.45 -24.75 3.06
CA ARG A 75 -22.82 -25.26 3.28
C ARG A 75 -23.12 -26.58 2.58
N LEU A 76 -22.34 -26.91 1.55
CA LEU A 76 -22.58 -28.09 0.70
C LEU A 76 -21.74 -29.30 1.12
N CYS A 77 -20.53 -29.06 1.65
CA CYS A 77 -19.64 -30.11 2.13
C CYS A 77 -19.20 -29.86 3.59
N ARG A 78 -18.27 -30.68 4.10
CA ARG A 78 -17.78 -30.61 5.49
C ARG A 78 -16.51 -29.77 5.66
N HIS A 79 -16.13 -29.02 4.63
CA HIS A 79 -14.95 -28.19 4.68
C HIS A 79 -15.13 -27.00 5.62
N THR A 80 -14.15 -26.80 6.50
CA THR A 80 -14.07 -25.66 7.42
C THR A 80 -12.62 -25.20 7.53
N GLU A 81 -12.43 -23.90 7.73
CA GLU A 81 -11.13 -23.28 7.92
C GLU A 81 -11.21 -22.14 8.95
N PRO A 82 -10.13 -21.85 9.69
CA PRO A 82 -10.12 -20.72 10.64
C PRO A 82 -9.94 -19.38 9.93
N ALA A 83 -10.56 -18.32 10.48
CA ALA A 83 -10.17 -16.96 10.16
C ALA A 83 -8.81 -16.66 10.82
N VAL A 84 -7.75 -16.52 10.03
CA VAL A 84 -6.37 -16.34 10.52
C VAL A 84 -6.02 -14.85 10.66
N ASP A 85 -6.43 -14.03 9.69
CA ASP A 85 -5.83 -12.70 9.50
C ASP A 85 -6.75 -11.54 9.95
N GLN A 86 -8.07 -11.73 9.90
CA GLN A 86 -9.05 -10.65 10.11
C GLN A 86 -10.33 -11.18 10.80
N PRO A 87 -10.77 -10.61 11.95
CA PRO A 87 -12.02 -10.98 12.60
C PRO A 87 -13.25 -10.24 12.02
N LEU A 88 -13.03 -9.25 11.15
CA LEU A 88 -14.09 -8.44 10.55
C LEU A 88 -14.83 -9.24 9.48
N ILE A 89 -16.15 -9.40 9.66
CA ILE A 89 -17.00 -10.16 8.73
C ILE A 89 -17.67 -9.28 7.68
N TYR A 90 -18.00 -8.05 8.06
CA TYR A 90 -18.81 -7.16 7.24
C TYR A 90 -18.42 -5.71 7.53
N ARG A 91 -18.19 -4.96 6.46
CA ARG A 91 -18.02 -3.51 6.48
C ARG A 91 -19.07 -2.90 5.56
N PHE A 92 -19.73 -1.85 6.03
CA PHE A 92 -20.66 -1.06 5.23
C PHE A 92 -20.14 0.35 5.08
N ASP A 93 -19.61 0.65 3.90
CA ASP A 93 -19.06 1.96 3.59
C ASP A 93 -20.17 2.86 3.02
N LEU A 94 -20.64 3.81 3.84
CA LEU A 94 -21.71 4.76 3.48
C LEU A 94 -21.27 5.76 2.40
N ARG A 95 -20.01 6.19 2.43
CA ARG A 95 -19.42 7.15 1.51
C ARG A 95 -18.29 6.47 0.77
N LYS A 96 -18.29 6.59 -0.56
CA LYS A 96 -17.18 6.16 -1.40
C LYS A 96 -16.39 7.40 -1.78
N GLU A 97 -15.14 7.50 -1.35
CA GLU A 97 -14.27 8.61 -1.74
C GLU A 97 -13.95 8.54 -3.24
N VAL A 98 -13.78 9.70 -3.89
CA VAL A 98 -13.58 9.79 -5.35
C VAL A 98 -12.28 9.10 -5.79
N GLY A 99 -11.23 9.10 -4.95
CA GLY A 99 -10.00 8.33 -5.19
C GLY A 99 -10.27 6.83 -5.34
N ASN A 100 -11.28 6.31 -4.64
CA ASN A 100 -11.72 4.91 -4.76
C ASN A 100 -12.56 4.66 -6.02
N ILE A 101 -12.73 5.62 -6.93
CA ILE A 101 -13.46 5.44 -8.19
C ILE A 101 -12.48 5.32 -9.36
N LEU A 102 -11.23 5.78 -9.21
CA LEU A 102 -10.23 5.72 -10.27
C LEU A 102 -10.01 4.30 -10.82
N HIS A 103 -10.10 3.27 -9.96
CA HIS A 103 -9.99 1.88 -10.39
C HIS A 103 -11.18 1.38 -11.22
N THR A 104 -12.35 2.00 -11.10
CA THR A 104 -13.53 1.65 -11.90
C THR A 104 -13.49 2.24 -13.30
N VAL A 105 -12.70 3.29 -13.50
CA VAL A 105 -12.53 3.92 -14.81
C VAL A 105 -11.74 2.97 -15.71
N PRO A 106 -12.29 2.51 -16.86
CA PRO A 106 -11.55 1.66 -17.78
C PRO A 106 -10.35 2.40 -18.37
N SER A 107 -9.25 1.70 -18.64
CA SER A 107 -8.09 2.33 -19.30
C SER A 107 -8.39 2.77 -20.73
N ALA A 108 -9.27 2.05 -21.45
CA ALA A 108 -9.70 2.38 -22.82
C ALA A 108 -10.52 3.69 -22.96
N VAL A 109 -10.76 4.42 -21.86
CA VAL A 109 -11.45 5.71 -21.90
C VAL A 109 -10.63 6.77 -22.65
N SER A 110 -9.31 6.62 -22.71
CA SER A 110 -8.40 7.48 -23.48
C SER A 110 -8.63 7.42 -24.99
N ASP A 111 -9.22 6.33 -25.50
CA ASP A 111 -9.52 6.12 -26.92
C ASP A 111 -10.88 6.70 -27.35
N ASP A 112 -11.74 7.09 -26.40
CA ASP A 112 -13.07 7.60 -26.72
C ASP A 112 -12.95 9.00 -27.40
N PRO A 113 -13.39 9.15 -28.66
CA PRO A 113 -13.32 10.42 -29.37
C PRO A 113 -14.40 11.43 -28.93
N THR A 114 -15.38 11.00 -28.13
CA THR A 114 -16.48 11.85 -27.66
C THR A 114 -16.16 12.57 -26.36
N LEU A 115 -15.12 12.14 -25.64
CA LEU A 115 -14.68 12.76 -24.40
C LEU A 115 -13.77 13.96 -24.64
N ALA A 116 -13.87 14.96 -23.76
CA ALA A 116 -13.06 16.17 -23.83
C ALA A 116 -11.59 15.88 -23.48
N ARG A 117 -10.68 16.57 -24.16
CA ARG A 117 -9.22 16.44 -23.97
C ARG A 117 -8.62 17.76 -23.52
N SER A 118 -7.71 17.69 -22.57
CA SER A 118 -6.86 18.80 -22.16
C SER A 118 -5.45 18.56 -22.69
N GLN A 119 -4.85 19.59 -23.30
CA GLN A 119 -3.45 19.58 -23.77
C GLN A 119 -2.47 20.17 -22.74
N ASN A 120 -2.98 20.56 -21.57
CA ASN A 120 -2.20 21.18 -20.49
C ASN A 120 -2.32 20.37 -19.19
N ALA A 121 -2.52 19.06 -19.32
CA ALA A 121 -2.68 18.12 -18.22
C ALA A 121 -1.42 17.26 -18.12
N ASN A 122 -0.48 17.66 -17.27
CA ASN A 122 0.81 16.99 -17.11
C ASN A 122 0.65 15.69 -16.32
N CYS A 123 0.94 14.57 -16.95
CA CYS A 123 0.92 13.26 -16.31
C CYS A 123 2.16 13.08 -15.42
N ALA A 124 1.95 12.85 -14.11
CA ALA A 124 3.04 12.58 -13.16
C ALA A 124 3.84 11.29 -13.46
N ASN A 125 3.24 10.33 -14.18
CA ASN A 125 3.87 9.03 -14.47
C ASN A 125 4.77 9.05 -15.73
N CYS A 126 4.35 9.72 -16.81
CA CYS A 126 5.09 9.72 -18.08
C CYS A 126 5.46 11.09 -18.63
N GLY A 127 5.03 12.19 -17.99
CA GLY A 127 5.29 13.56 -18.44
C GLY A 127 4.52 14.01 -19.68
N ASN A 128 3.62 13.18 -20.23
CA ASN A 128 2.76 13.59 -21.34
C ASN A 128 1.76 14.68 -20.89
N ASN A 129 1.43 15.61 -21.78
CA ASN A 129 0.57 16.77 -21.48
C ASN A 129 -0.88 16.60 -21.94
N GLU A 130 -1.20 15.49 -22.59
CA GLU A 130 -2.54 15.21 -23.09
C GLU A 130 -3.28 14.19 -22.21
N ALA A 131 -4.45 14.58 -21.74
CA ALA A 131 -5.34 13.73 -20.95
C ALA A 131 -6.81 13.94 -21.32
N VAL A 132 -7.56 12.84 -21.34
CA VAL A 132 -9.02 12.88 -21.36
C VAL A 132 -9.51 13.24 -19.96
N PHE A 133 -10.57 14.05 -19.86
CA PHE A 133 -11.18 14.38 -18.58
C PHE A 133 -12.70 14.32 -18.61
N PHE A 134 -13.29 13.99 -17.48
CA PHE A 134 -14.74 13.95 -17.26
C PHE A 134 -15.07 14.17 -15.78
N MET A 135 -16.31 14.59 -15.50
CA MET A 135 -16.79 14.76 -14.13
C MET A 135 -17.04 13.41 -13.47
N SER A 136 -16.71 13.27 -12.18
CA SER A 136 -17.01 12.05 -11.42
C SER A 136 -18.52 11.79 -11.34
N ASP A 137 -18.95 10.56 -11.69
CA ASP A 137 -20.36 10.13 -11.64
C ASP A 137 -20.81 9.74 -10.21
N SER A 138 -20.52 10.61 -9.27
CA SER A 138 -20.87 10.42 -7.87
C SER A 138 -22.24 11.03 -7.60
N THR A 139 -23.29 10.20 -7.62
CA THR A 139 -24.66 10.60 -7.25
C THR A 139 -24.79 11.13 -5.81
N GLN A 140 -23.76 10.95 -4.98
CA GLN A 140 -23.77 11.27 -3.55
C GLN A 140 -22.78 12.36 -3.11
N SER A 141 -21.96 12.91 -3.99
CA SER A 141 -21.07 14.03 -3.62
C SER A 141 -21.38 15.26 -4.44
N ASP A 142 -21.64 16.36 -3.74
CA ASP A 142 -21.76 17.73 -4.27
C ASP A 142 -20.44 18.25 -4.91
N SER A 143 -19.40 17.42 -4.98
CA SER A 143 -18.10 17.76 -5.55
C SER A 143 -18.07 17.47 -7.05
N LEU A 144 -17.93 18.52 -7.86
CA LEU A 144 -17.69 18.46 -9.31
C LEU A 144 -16.21 18.16 -9.61
N ALA A 145 -15.67 17.10 -8.99
CA ALA A 145 -14.28 16.71 -9.18
C ALA A 145 -14.06 16.20 -10.61
N LEU A 146 -12.91 16.55 -11.21
CA LEU A 146 -12.55 16.10 -12.55
C LEU A 146 -11.58 14.92 -12.45
N ILE A 147 -11.94 13.83 -13.13
CA ILE A 147 -11.06 12.69 -13.32
C ILE A 147 -10.29 12.89 -14.62
N PHE A 148 -8.98 12.71 -14.57
CA PHE A 148 -8.09 12.78 -15.71
C PHE A 148 -7.50 11.40 -16.01
N VAL A 149 -7.38 11.07 -17.30
CA VAL A 149 -6.73 9.85 -17.78
C VAL A 149 -5.73 10.21 -18.86
N CYS A 150 -4.46 9.88 -18.65
CA CYS A 150 -3.39 10.17 -19.59
C CYS A 150 -3.59 9.41 -20.91
N CYS A 151 -3.44 10.09 -22.04
CA CYS A 151 -3.58 9.45 -23.36
C CYS A 151 -2.39 8.56 -23.77
N ASN A 152 -1.30 8.52 -22.99
CA ASN A 152 -0.09 7.77 -23.33
C ASN A 152 0.17 6.56 -22.43
N CYS A 153 -0.13 6.65 -21.13
CA CYS A 153 0.17 5.59 -20.16
C CYS A 153 -1.01 5.16 -19.29
N ASP A 154 -2.22 5.66 -19.59
CA ASP A 154 -3.46 5.38 -18.85
C ASP A 154 -3.39 5.65 -17.34
N TYR A 155 -2.43 6.48 -16.91
CA TYR A 155 -2.36 6.94 -15.53
C TYR A 155 -3.58 7.82 -15.23
N LYS A 156 -4.21 7.59 -14.08
CA LYS A 156 -5.48 8.19 -13.68
C LYS A 156 -5.27 9.01 -12.42
N TRP A 157 -5.83 10.21 -12.38
CA TRP A 157 -5.76 11.07 -11.20
C TRP A 157 -6.99 11.98 -11.11
N VAL A 158 -7.20 12.55 -9.93
CA VAL A 158 -8.26 13.55 -9.67
C VAL A 158 -7.60 14.91 -9.48
N ASN A 159 -8.23 15.98 -9.98
CA ASN A 159 -7.91 17.37 -9.67
C ASN A 159 -9.08 18.01 -8.93
#